data_AF-A0A3D3GJK6-F1
#
_entry.id   AF-A0A3D3GJK6-F1
#
_cell.length_a   1.000
_cell.length_b   1.000
_cell.length_c   1.000
_cell.angle_alpha   90.00
_cell.angle_beta   90.00
_cell.angle_gamma   90.00
#
_symmetry.space_group_name_H-M   'P 1'
#
loop_
_entity.id
_entity.type
_entity.pdbx_description
1 polymer ?
#
loop_
_entity_poly.entity_id
_entity_poly.type
_entity_poly.pdbx_seq_one_letter_code
_entity_poly.pdbx_strand_id
1 'polypeptide(L)'
;MPNHYSPHKLYFKEAHALADLQGIVQDLEWVICAANLYIKLEHSASVEKEAIYFAALAKYGRCFKTGVRRRISEEIVERASADQREAHDYLINMRDKFIAHSVNEHEENYTVAYIKNAATQTPEFSSVQIQHHRTVYMGDRAMESFSQICTFWKDQVVGLITEEKKVVERIAKQIPVSKIISDASGDMMLASPKAGDEAKRRKQRIL
;
A
#
# COMPACT_ATOMS: atom_id res chain seq x y z
N MET A 1 7.51 7.17 -44.40
CA MET A 1 6.39 6.54 -43.66
C MET A 1 6.82 6.38 -42.21
N PRO A 2 5.98 6.68 -41.21
CA PRO A 2 6.35 6.45 -39.81
C PRO A 2 6.46 4.95 -39.52
N ASN A 3 7.47 4.55 -38.75
CA ASN A 3 7.60 3.18 -38.27
C ASN A 3 6.39 2.84 -37.39
N HIS A 4 5.66 1.77 -37.72
CA HIS A 4 4.56 1.27 -36.91
C HIS A 4 5.11 0.28 -35.88
N TYR A 5 4.90 0.55 -34.59
CA TYR A 5 5.30 -0.32 -33.49
C TYR A 5 4.05 -0.96 -32.87
N SER A 6 4.09 -2.29 -32.69
CA SER A 6 3.04 -3.06 -32.01
C SER A 6 3.60 -3.62 -30.70
N PRO A 7 2.95 -3.41 -29.53
CA PRO A 7 3.40 -3.98 -28.27
C PRO A 7 3.07 -5.48 -28.19
N HIS A 8 4.02 -6.28 -27.70
CA HIS A 8 3.84 -7.71 -27.43
C HIS A 8 4.25 -8.03 -25.99
N LYS A 9 3.47 -8.85 -25.30
CA LYS A 9 3.77 -9.27 -23.92
C LYS A 9 4.90 -10.30 -23.91
N LEU A 10 5.74 -10.22 -22.88
CA LEU A 10 6.79 -11.19 -22.58
C LEU A 10 6.35 -12.04 -21.39
N TYR A 11 6.50 -13.37 -21.47
CA TYR A 11 5.95 -14.31 -20.48
C TYR A 11 7.00 -15.05 -19.65
N PHE A 12 8.28 -14.66 -19.74
CA PHE A 12 9.34 -15.27 -18.93
C PHE A 12 9.44 -14.60 -17.55
N LYS A 13 10.03 -15.31 -16.60
CA LYS A 13 10.06 -14.95 -15.17
C LYS A 13 10.62 -13.54 -14.91
N GLU A 14 11.70 -13.17 -15.57
CA GLU A 14 12.36 -11.88 -15.42
C GLU A 14 11.50 -10.73 -15.95
N ALA A 15 10.72 -10.96 -17.01
CA ALA A 15 9.76 -9.97 -17.50
C ALA A 15 8.62 -9.74 -16.49
N HIS A 16 8.14 -10.80 -15.84
CA HIS A 16 7.18 -10.68 -14.74
C HIS A 16 7.78 -9.95 -13.54
N ALA A 17 9.03 -10.26 -13.18
CA ALA A 17 9.74 -9.60 -12.09
C ALA A 17 9.90 -8.09 -12.35
N LEU A 18 10.21 -7.69 -13.59
CA LEU A 18 10.26 -6.29 -14.02
C LEU A 18 8.88 -5.62 -13.94
N ALA A 19 7.82 -6.30 -14.40
CA ALA A 19 6.45 -5.79 -14.31
C ALA A 19 6.00 -5.58 -12.85
N ASP A 20 6.36 -6.48 -11.93
CA ASP A 20 6.07 -6.33 -10.51
C ASP A 20 6.81 -5.12 -9.90
N LEU A 21 8.09 -4.93 -10.22
CA LEU A 21 8.86 -3.75 -9.77
C LEU A 21 8.21 -2.45 -10.28
N GLN A 22 7.77 -2.41 -11.54
CA GLN A 22 7.04 -1.27 -12.09
C GLN A 22 5.71 -1.04 -11.35
N GLY A 23 5.03 -2.11 -10.96
CA GLY A 23 3.83 -2.06 -10.14
C GLY A 23 4.08 -1.43 -8.76
N ILE A 24 5.21 -1.74 -8.12
CA ILE A 24 5.63 -1.12 -6.85
C ILE A 24 5.84 0.39 -7.03
N VAL A 25 6.55 0.82 -8.08
CA VAL A 25 6.73 2.25 -8.38
C VAL A 25 5.40 2.95 -8.54
N GLN A 26 4.46 2.36 -9.29
CA GLN A 26 3.13 2.92 -9.49
C GLN A 26 2.34 3.07 -8.19
N ASP A 27 2.45 2.09 -7.28
CA ASP A 27 1.81 2.17 -5.97
C ASP A 27 2.45 3.26 -5.09
N LEU A 28 3.78 3.40 -5.08
CA LEU A 28 4.49 4.46 -4.35
C LEU A 28 4.20 5.86 -4.89
N GLU A 29 4.19 6.04 -6.22
CA GLU A 29 3.82 7.30 -6.86
C GLU A 29 2.38 7.69 -6.56
N TRP A 30 1.47 6.71 -6.54
CA TRP A 30 0.10 6.97 -6.14
C TRP A 30 0.04 7.48 -4.70
N VAL A 31 0.80 6.89 -3.77
CA VAL A 31 0.84 7.33 -2.37
C VAL A 31 1.40 8.75 -2.25
N ILE A 32 2.45 9.09 -3.01
CA ILE A 32 3.01 10.45 -3.06
C ILE A 32 1.94 11.46 -3.54
N CYS A 33 1.22 11.14 -4.61
CA CYS A 33 0.13 11.97 -5.11
C CYS A 33 -1.01 12.12 -4.09
N ALA A 34 -1.37 11.02 -3.41
CA ALA A 34 -2.37 10.99 -2.36
C ALA A 34 -1.97 11.86 -1.17
N ALA A 35 -0.70 11.81 -0.74
CA ALA A 35 -0.15 12.69 0.29
C ALA A 35 -0.28 14.17 -0.08
N ASN A 36 0.05 14.52 -1.32
CA ASN A 36 -0.07 15.90 -1.79
C ASN A 36 -1.53 16.36 -1.87
N LEU A 37 -2.47 15.47 -2.21
CA LEU A 37 -3.89 15.77 -2.17
C LEU A 37 -4.37 15.97 -0.73
N TYR A 38 -3.97 15.07 0.16
CA TYR A 38 -4.31 15.11 1.58
C TYR A 38 -3.95 16.45 2.23
N ILE A 39 -2.73 16.95 2.00
CA ILE A 39 -2.24 18.21 2.59
C ILE A 39 -3.03 19.42 2.09
N LYS A 40 -3.59 19.34 0.88
CA LYS A 40 -4.38 20.42 0.27
C LYS A 40 -5.84 20.44 0.74
N LEU A 41 -6.32 19.38 1.38
CA LEU A 41 -7.67 19.34 1.91
C LEU A 41 -7.78 20.25 3.14
N GLU A 42 -8.91 20.96 3.24
CA GLU A 42 -9.24 21.76 4.41
C GLU A 42 -9.28 20.92 5.68
N HIS A 43 -9.05 21.54 6.85
CA HIS A 43 -9.09 20.84 8.13
C HIS A 43 -10.48 20.27 8.47
N SER A 44 -11.54 20.80 7.86
CA SER A 44 -12.93 20.32 7.97
C SER A 44 -13.19 19.00 7.22
N ALA A 45 -12.33 18.61 6.27
CA ALA A 45 -12.47 17.42 5.43
C ALA A 45 -11.90 16.16 6.11
N SER A 46 -12.36 15.88 7.33
CA SER A 46 -11.85 14.79 8.17
C SER A 46 -12.04 13.41 7.53
N VAL A 47 -13.18 13.17 6.89
CA VAL A 47 -13.53 11.88 6.25
C VAL A 47 -12.69 11.64 5.00
N GLU A 48 -12.48 12.65 4.17
CA GLU A 48 -11.67 12.55 2.97
C GLU A 48 -10.18 12.34 3.32
N LYS A 49 -9.68 13.10 4.29
CA LYS A 49 -8.32 12.92 4.82
C LYS A 49 -8.14 11.50 5.31
N GLU A 50 -9.06 11.03 6.14
CA GLU A 50 -9.06 9.66 6.63
C GLU A 50 -9.04 8.62 5.49
N ALA A 51 -9.99 8.71 4.55
CA ALA A 51 -10.09 7.76 3.44
C ALA A 51 -8.81 7.71 2.59
N ILE A 52 -8.22 8.88 2.32
CA ILE A 52 -6.95 8.98 1.59
C ILE A 52 -5.81 8.33 2.38
N TYR A 53 -5.73 8.61 3.68
CA TYR A 53 -4.68 8.05 4.54
C TYR A 53 -4.76 6.52 4.60
N PHE A 54 -5.96 5.95 4.76
CA PHE A 54 -6.14 4.50 4.70
C PHE A 54 -5.74 3.90 3.36
N ALA A 55 -6.19 4.50 2.25
CA ALA A 55 -5.84 4.04 0.92
C ALA A 55 -4.32 4.09 0.68
N ALA A 56 -3.67 5.15 1.19
CA ALA A 56 -2.22 5.32 1.14
C ALA A 56 -1.49 4.23 1.92
N LEU A 57 -1.90 3.96 3.17
CA LEU A 57 -1.34 2.87 3.98
C LEU A 57 -1.52 1.50 3.33
N ALA A 58 -2.69 1.23 2.75
CA ALA A 58 -2.97 -0.03 2.08
C ALA A 58 -2.07 -0.25 0.86
N LYS A 59 -1.90 0.78 0.00
CA LYS A 59 -0.99 0.74 -1.16
C LYS A 59 0.47 0.66 -0.74
N TYR A 60 0.87 1.43 0.26
CA TYR A 60 2.21 1.36 0.83
C TYR A 60 2.53 -0.06 1.34
N GLY A 61 1.65 -0.63 2.17
CA GLY A 61 1.84 -1.97 2.72
C GLY A 61 1.94 -3.06 1.65
N ARG A 62 1.25 -2.91 0.51
CA ARG A 62 1.35 -3.85 -0.62
C ARG A 62 2.75 -3.92 -1.25
N CYS A 63 3.58 -2.89 -1.08
CA CYS A 63 4.95 -2.89 -1.57
C CYS A 63 5.88 -3.81 -0.74
N PHE A 64 5.52 -4.15 0.50
CA PHE A 64 6.39 -4.84 1.46
C PHE A 64 5.80 -6.15 2.01
N LYS A 65 4.47 -6.24 2.10
CA LYS A 65 3.79 -7.43 2.62
C LYS A 65 3.61 -8.49 1.52
N THR A 66 3.52 -9.73 1.96
CA THR A 66 3.42 -10.91 1.09
C THR A 66 2.10 -10.91 0.29
N GLY A 67 2.17 -11.34 -0.97
CA GLY A 67 1.03 -11.45 -1.88
C GLY A 67 1.45 -12.15 -3.19
N VAL A 68 0.71 -11.93 -4.27
CA VAL A 68 1.00 -12.55 -5.59
C VAL A 68 2.17 -11.88 -6.32
N ARG A 69 2.45 -10.61 -6.02
CA ARG A 69 3.50 -9.81 -6.69
C ARG A 69 4.80 -9.83 -5.89
N ARG A 70 5.94 -9.64 -6.58
CA ARG A 70 7.22 -9.31 -5.95
C ARG A 70 7.05 -8.12 -5.00
N ARG A 71 7.76 -8.17 -3.87
CA ARG A 71 7.84 -7.10 -2.86
C ARG A 71 9.24 -6.51 -2.82
N ILE A 72 9.37 -5.33 -2.21
CA ILE A 72 10.66 -4.84 -1.72
C ILE A 72 11.17 -5.84 -0.69
N SER A 73 12.40 -6.32 -0.86
CA SER A 73 12.99 -7.33 0.02
C SER A 73 13.46 -6.70 1.33
N GLU A 74 13.48 -7.52 2.38
CA GLU A 74 14.00 -7.12 3.69
C GLU A 74 15.44 -6.61 3.59
N GLU A 75 16.27 -7.25 2.76
CA GLU A 75 17.65 -6.81 2.51
C GLU A 75 17.76 -5.37 2.00
N ILE A 76 16.76 -4.88 1.26
CA ILE A 76 16.71 -3.49 0.79
C ILE A 76 16.26 -2.58 1.94
N VAL A 77 15.34 -3.05 2.77
CA VAL A 77 14.87 -2.33 3.95
C VAL A 77 16.00 -2.13 4.97
N GLU A 78 16.80 -3.18 5.20
CA GLU A 78 17.93 -3.17 6.12
C GLU A 78 19.01 -2.14 5.74
N ARG A 79 19.15 -1.81 4.44
CA ARG A 79 20.11 -0.81 3.93
C ARG A 79 19.67 0.65 4.19
N ALA A 80 18.43 0.88 4.57
CA ALA A 80 17.95 2.22 4.88
C ALA A 80 18.60 2.78 6.16
N SER A 81 18.52 4.09 6.38
CA SER A 81 18.97 4.69 7.64
C SER A 81 18.07 4.25 8.81
N ALA A 82 18.52 4.47 10.05
CA ALA A 82 17.71 4.19 11.24
C ALA A 82 16.36 4.92 11.19
N ASP A 83 16.37 6.22 10.91
CA ASP A 83 15.17 7.05 10.82
C ASP A 83 14.21 6.57 9.71
N GLN A 84 14.75 6.11 8.58
CA GLN A 84 13.94 5.58 7.48
C GLN A 84 13.28 4.24 7.83
N ARG A 85 13.98 3.37 8.56
CA ARG A 85 13.41 2.12 9.06
C ARG A 85 12.35 2.37 10.13
N GLU A 86 12.60 3.28 11.06
CA GLU A 86 11.62 3.65 12.07
C GLU A 86 10.33 4.20 11.42
N ALA A 87 10.46 5.07 10.42
CA ALA A 87 9.31 5.56 9.66
C ALA A 87 8.58 4.44 8.91
N HIS A 88 9.32 3.51 8.29
CA HIS A 88 8.77 2.34 7.62
C HIS A 88 7.96 1.46 8.59
N ASP A 89 8.56 1.11 9.72
CA ASP A 89 7.96 0.25 10.75
C ASP A 89 6.71 0.89 11.34
N TYR A 90 6.76 2.19 11.61
CA TYR A 90 5.60 2.96 12.06
C TYR A 90 4.44 2.83 11.06
N LEU A 91 4.67 3.04 9.77
CA LEU A 91 3.63 2.97 8.73
C LEU A 91 3.06 1.56 8.56
N ILE A 92 3.92 0.54 8.60
CA ILE A 92 3.49 -0.87 8.56
C ILE A 92 2.64 -1.22 9.79
N ASN A 93 3.07 -0.79 10.97
CA ASN A 93 2.35 -1.01 12.22
C ASN A 93 0.99 -0.30 12.21
N MET A 94 0.94 0.94 11.73
CA MET A 94 -0.34 1.66 11.59
C MET A 94 -1.30 0.91 10.66
N ARG A 95 -0.81 0.50 9.48
CA ARG A 95 -1.59 -0.30 8.53
C ARG A 95 -2.10 -1.60 9.14
N ASP A 96 -1.24 -2.33 9.87
CA ASP A 96 -1.61 -3.59 10.49
C ASP A 96 -2.61 -3.38 11.64
N LYS A 97 -2.46 -2.31 12.46
CA LYS A 97 -3.43 -1.93 13.50
C LYS A 97 -4.81 -1.67 12.91
N PHE A 98 -4.88 -0.92 11.82
CA PHE A 98 -6.13 -0.60 11.14
C PHE A 98 -6.85 -1.82 10.53
N ILE A 99 -6.12 -2.86 10.14
CA ILE A 99 -6.69 -4.05 9.51
C ILE A 99 -7.04 -5.13 10.56
N ALA A 100 -6.22 -5.26 11.61
CA ALA A 100 -6.29 -6.39 12.54
C ALA A 100 -6.98 -6.09 13.88
N HIS A 101 -7.07 -4.82 14.30
CA HIS A 101 -7.55 -4.47 15.63
C HIS A 101 -8.79 -3.55 15.56
N SER A 102 -9.98 -4.14 15.69
CA SER A 102 -11.27 -3.45 15.84
C SER A 102 -11.43 -2.70 17.18
N VAL A 103 -10.40 -2.74 18.03
CA VAL A 103 -10.28 -1.96 19.25
C VAL A 103 -8.89 -1.33 19.21
N ASN A 104 -8.84 -0.06 18.84
CA ASN A 104 -7.64 0.71 18.64
C ASN A 104 -7.75 1.93 19.56
N GLU A 105 -6.68 2.33 20.24
CA GLU A 105 -6.59 3.57 21.04
C GLU A 105 -6.93 4.84 20.24
N HIS A 106 -7.13 4.72 18.92
CA HIS A 106 -7.51 5.77 17.99
C HIS A 106 -9.01 5.82 17.66
N GLU A 107 -9.81 4.86 18.17
CA GLU A 107 -11.28 4.84 18.06
C GLU A 107 -11.89 4.69 19.46
N GLU A 108 -12.43 5.78 20.01
CA GLU A 108 -13.09 5.76 21.31
C GLU A 108 -14.60 5.96 21.16
N ASN A 109 -15.35 5.03 21.75
CA ASN A 109 -16.78 5.19 21.99
C ASN A 109 -16.96 5.39 23.48
N TYR A 110 -17.47 6.54 23.91
CA TYR A 110 -17.77 6.79 25.31
C TYR A 110 -19.19 7.30 25.49
N THR A 111 -19.83 6.81 26.54
CA THR A 111 -21.16 7.23 26.95
C THR A 111 -21.05 8.54 27.70
N VAL A 112 -21.73 9.57 27.22
CA VAL A 112 -21.76 10.90 27.85
C VAL A 112 -23.13 11.17 28.46
N ALA A 113 -23.14 11.78 29.64
CA ALA A 113 -24.34 12.37 30.22
C ALA A 113 -24.42 13.85 29.81
N TYR A 114 -25.55 14.23 29.22
CA TYR A 114 -25.86 15.63 28.96
C TYR A 114 -26.48 16.23 30.22
N ILE A 115 -25.82 17.23 30.79
CA ILE A 115 -26.25 17.94 31.99
C ILE A 115 -26.64 19.37 31.59
N LYS A 116 -27.89 19.75 31.87
CA LYS A 116 -28.35 21.14 31.73
C LYS A 116 -27.80 21.97 32.87
N ASN A 117 -27.50 23.25 32.60
CA ASN A 117 -26.98 24.18 33.60
C ASN A 117 -25.71 23.68 34.31
N ALA A 118 -24.86 22.92 33.61
CA ALA A 118 -23.67 22.27 34.19
C ALA A 118 -22.71 23.24 34.91
N ALA A 119 -22.73 24.53 34.55
CA ALA A 119 -21.89 25.58 35.15
C ALA A 119 -22.59 26.38 36.27
N THR A 120 -23.83 26.06 36.65
CA THR A 120 -24.58 26.77 37.71
C THR A 120 -24.70 25.92 38.97
N GLN A 121 -25.28 26.48 40.04
CA GLN A 121 -25.49 25.78 41.31
C GLN A 121 -26.58 24.69 41.27
N THR A 122 -27.35 24.60 40.17
CA THR A 122 -28.45 23.63 40.03
C THR A 122 -28.32 22.85 38.71
N PRO A 123 -27.30 21.99 38.56
CA PRO A 123 -27.16 21.13 37.39
C PRO A 123 -28.26 20.05 37.39
N GLU A 124 -28.85 19.80 36.22
CA GLU A 124 -29.91 18.81 36.04
C GLU A 124 -29.51 17.79 34.97
N PHE A 125 -29.64 16.50 35.30
CA PHE A 125 -29.46 15.43 34.31
C PHE A 125 -30.53 15.53 33.22
N SER A 126 -30.11 15.50 31.95
CA SER A 126 -31.05 15.56 30.82
C SER A 126 -31.17 14.23 30.10
N SER A 127 -30.06 13.66 29.66
CA SER A 127 -30.06 12.43 28.86
C SER A 127 -28.68 11.78 28.83
N VAL A 128 -28.65 10.53 28.37
CA VAL A 128 -27.43 9.82 28.01
C VAL A 128 -27.34 9.75 26.49
N GLN A 129 -26.17 10.01 25.93
CA GLN A 129 -25.85 9.76 24.53
C GLN A 129 -24.52 9.03 24.39
N ILE A 130 -24.24 8.51 23.20
CA ILE A 130 -22.94 7.93 22.86
C ILE A 130 -22.23 8.93 21.98
N GLN A 131 -21.01 9.32 22.36
CA GLN A 131 -20.12 10.06 21.49
C GLN A 131 -19.07 9.12 20.90
N HIS A 132 -18.75 9.36 19.63
CA HIS A 132 -17.71 8.67 18.90
C HIS A 132 -16.58 9.65 18.62
N HIS A 133 -15.40 9.38 19.14
CA HIS A 133 -14.19 10.14 18.84
C HIS A 133 -13.22 9.27 18.06
N ARG A 134 -12.72 9.80 16.95
CA ARG A 134 -11.85 9.09 16.02
C ARG A 134 -10.67 9.98 15.68
N THR A 135 -9.46 9.59 16.09
CA THR A 135 -8.21 10.24 15.65
C THR A 135 -7.55 9.34 14.62
N VAL A 136 -8.05 9.40 13.38
CA VAL A 136 -7.78 8.34 12.39
C VAL A 136 -6.73 8.72 11.36
N TYR A 137 -6.30 9.97 11.36
CA TYR A 137 -5.42 10.49 10.32
C TYR A 137 -4.31 11.35 10.91
N MET A 138 -3.21 11.41 10.17
CA MET A 138 -1.98 12.07 10.62
C MET A 138 -1.98 13.57 10.28
N GLY A 139 -1.29 14.40 11.06
CA GLY A 139 -1.12 15.81 10.72
C GLY A 139 -0.36 15.99 9.39
N ASP A 140 -0.48 17.17 8.78
CA ASP A 140 0.09 17.43 7.45
C ASP A 140 1.60 17.17 7.39
N ARG A 141 2.37 17.54 8.43
CA ARG A 141 3.81 17.22 8.53
C ARG A 141 4.11 15.73 8.50
N ALA A 142 3.30 14.92 9.17
CA ALA A 142 3.49 13.47 9.15
C ALA A 142 3.16 12.89 7.76
N MET A 143 2.19 13.48 7.05
CA MET A 143 1.88 13.10 5.67
C MET A 143 3.00 13.52 4.70
N GLU A 144 3.67 14.65 4.94
CA GLU A 144 4.89 15.05 4.23
C GLU A 144 6.01 14.02 4.43
N SER A 145 6.26 13.61 5.68
CA SER A 145 7.23 12.55 5.98
C SER A 145 6.86 11.22 5.31
N PHE A 146 5.56 10.88 5.25
CA PHE A 146 5.09 9.70 4.53
C PHE A 146 5.36 9.81 3.01
N SER A 147 5.19 10.99 2.42
CA SER A 147 5.56 11.23 1.01
C SER A 147 7.07 11.09 0.77
N GLN A 148 7.90 11.60 1.69
CA GLN A 148 9.35 11.52 1.61
C GLN A 148 9.86 10.08 1.69
N ILE A 149 9.35 9.26 2.62
CA ILE A 149 9.74 7.85 2.71
C ILE A 149 9.28 7.07 1.48
N CYS A 150 8.10 7.37 0.92
CA CYS A 150 7.67 6.77 -0.35
C CYS A 150 8.58 7.14 -1.51
N THR A 151 9.04 8.40 -1.56
CA THR A 151 10.00 8.86 -2.58
C THR A 151 11.32 8.11 -2.46
N PHE A 152 11.84 7.96 -1.25
CA PHE A 152 13.04 7.17 -0.99
C PHE A 152 12.91 5.73 -1.52
N TRP A 153 11.84 5.02 -1.16
CA TRP A 153 11.63 3.65 -1.64
C TRP A 153 11.45 3.58 -3.15
N LYS A 154 10.80 4.59 -3.74
CA LYS A 154 10.63 4.67 -5.19
C LYS A 154 11.99 4.73 -5.88
N ASP A 155 12.90 5.56 -5.40
CA ASP A 155 14.24 5.71 -5.97
C ASP A 155 15.04 4.41 -5.88
N GLN A 156 14.93 3.69 -4.75
CA GLN A 156 15.53 2.35 -4.62
C GLN A 156 14.99 1.37 -5.67
N VAL A 157 13.67 1.34 -5.87
CA VAL A 157 13.02 0.42 -6.82
C VAL A 157 13.33 0.80 -8.27
N VAL A 158 13.43 2.09 -8.60
CA VAL A 158 13.85 2.56 -9.92
C VAL A 158 15.26 2.07 -10.27
N GLY A 159 16.17 2.04 -9.28
CA GLY A 159 17.48 1.40 -9.42
C GLY A 159 17.37 -0.07 -9.82
N LEU A 160 16.52 -0.85 -9.13
CA LEU A 160 16.28 -2.26 -9.45
C LEU A 160 15.68 -2.45 -10.84
N ILE A 161 14.71 -1.61 -11.23
CA ILE A 161 14.09 -1.63 -12.56
C ILE A 161 15.15 -1.44 -13.64
N THR A 162 16.11 -0.54 -13.41
CA THR A 162 17.18 -0.27 -14.38
C THR A 162 18.04 -1.51 -14.63
N GLU A 163 18.40 -2.23 -13.57
CA GLU A 163 19.17 -3.46 -13.71
C GLU A 163 18.34 -4.62 -14.28
N GLU A 164 17.11 -4.81 -13.82
CA GLU A 164 16.22 -5.86 -14.32
C GLU A 164 15.86 -5.64 -15.80
N LYS A 165 15.69 -4.39 -16.26
CA LYS A 165 15.50 -4.06 -17.68
C LYS A 165 16.64 -4.58 -18.55
N LYS A 166 17.90 -4.40 -18.12
CA LYS A 166 19.07 -4.92 -18.86
C LYS A 166 19.04 -6.45 -18.98
N VAL A 167 18.58 -7.14 -17.94
CA VAL A 167 18.41 -8.60 -17.93
C VAL A 167 17.32 -9.02 -18.91
N VAL A 168 16.14 -8.40 -18.81
CA VAL A 168 14.98 -8.67 -19.67
C VAL A 168 15.32 -8.41 -21.14
N GLU A 169 15.98 -7.31 -21.46
CA GLU A 169 16.40 -6.99 -22.84
C GLU A 169 17.38 -8.02 -23.39
N ARG A 170 18.35 -8.47 -22.58
CA ARG A 170 19.33 -9.49 -22.99
C ARG A 170 18.64 -10.80 -23.34
N ILE A 171 17.70 -11.25 -22.50
CA ILE A 171 16.93 -12.47 -22.73
C ILE A 171 16.01 -12.30 -23.95
N ALA A 172 15.28 -11.19 -24.04
CA ALA A 172 14.34 -10.94 -25.13
C ALA A 172 15.03 -10.93 -26.50
N LYS A 173 16.25 -10.40 -26.61
CA LYS A 173 17.05 -10.42 -27.85
C LYS A 173 17.44 -11.82 -28.32
N GLN A 174 17.39 -12.82 -27.45
CA GLN A 174 17.69 -14.22 -27.79
C GLN A 174 16.45 -15.01 -28.20
N ILE A 175 15.24 -14.46 -28.01
CA ILE A 175 13.99 -15.10 -28.38
C ILE A 175 13.69 -14.76 -29.85
N PRO A 176 13.41 -15.76 -30.71
CA PRO A 176 12.98 -15.49 -32.07
C PRO A 176 11.74 -14.58 -32.09
N VAL A 177 11.75 -13.53 -32.91
CA VAL A 177 10.65 -12.56 -32.99
C VAL A 177 9.32 -13.23 -33.32
N SER A 178 9.33 -14.26 -34.16
CA SER A 178 8.15 -15.07 -34.48
C SER A 178 7.48 -15.67 -33.24
N LYS A 179 8.29 -16.11 -32.26
CA LYS A 179 7.80 -16.66 -30.99
C LYS A 179 7.18 -15.57 -30.11
N ILE A 180 7.78 -14.37 -30.05
CA ILE A 180 7.22 -13.23 -29.30
C ILE A 180 5.85 -12.84 -29.87
N ILE A 181 5.71 -12.86 -31.20
CA ILE A 181 4.45 -12.54 -31.89
C ILE A 181 3.41 -13.65 -31.64
N SER A 182 3.78 -14.94 -31.75
CA SER A 182 2.85 -16.05 -31.53
C SER A 182 2.37 -16.12 -30.08
N ASP A 183 3.26 -15.89 -29.10
CA ASP A 183 2.91 -15.92 -27.68
C ASP A 183 1.95 -14.75 -27.32
N ALA A 184 2.01 -13.64 -28.06
CA ALA A 184 1.06 -12.53 -27.93
C ALA A 184 -0.33 -12.85 -28.50
N SER A 185 -0.45 -13.88 -29.34
CA SER A 185 -1.69 -14.30 -30.01
C SER A 185 -2.60 -15.18 -29.13
N GLY A 186 -2.13 -15.55 -27.94
CA GLY A 186 -2.90 -16.28 -26.92
C GLY A 186 -2.89 -17.78 -27.10
N ASP A 187 -1.98 -18.46 -26.41
CA ASP A 187 -2.21 -19.76 -25.75
C ASP A 187 -0.91 -20.22 -25.06
N MET A 188 -0.71 -19.90 -23.79
CA MET A 188 0.07 -20.74 -22.86
C MET A 188 -0.05 -20.25 -21.40
N MET A 189 -0.88 -20.97 -20.66
CA MET A 189 -0.76 -21.28 -19.23
C MET A 189 -0.47 -20.15 -18.23
N LEU A 190 -1.55 -19.52 -17.75
CA LEU A 190 -1.66 -19.16 -16.34
C LEU A 190 -1.74 -20.42 -15.47
N ALA A 191 -0.66 -21.19 -15.37
CA ALA A 191 -0.48 -22.09 -14.25
C ALA A 191 0.04 -21.27 -13.07
N SER A 192 -0.84 -20.46 -12.46
CA SER A 192 -0.58 -20.00 -11.10
C SER A 192 -0.56 -21.21 -10.17
N PRO A 193 0.40 -21.33 -9.24
CA PRO A 193 0.27 -22.28 -8.14
C PRO A 193 -1.06 -21.97 -7.45
N LYS A 194 -1.94 -22.97 -7.32
CA LYS A 194 -3.21 -22.80 -6.61
C LYS A 194 -2.91 -22.46 -5.15
N ALA A 195 -2.99 -21.18 -4.79
CA ALA A 195 -2.92 -20.69 -3.41
C ALA A 195 -4.11 -21.14 -2.52
N GLY A 196 -4.95 -22.07 -3.01
CA GLY A 196 -6.15 -22.57 -2.34
C GLY A 196 -5.97 -23.85 -1.52
N ASP A 197 -4.87 -24.59 -1.68
CA ASP A 197 -4.72 -25.91 -1.06
C ASP A 197 -4.03 -25.90 0.32
N GLU A 198 -3.29 -24.84 0.67
CA GLU A 198 -2.69 -24.71 2.01
C GLU A 198 -3.68 -24.16 3.07
N ALA A 199 -4.62 -23.29 2.66
CA ALA A 199 -5.61 -22.72 3.56
C ALA A 199 -6.67 -23.75 4.02
N LYS A 200 -6.96 -24.78 3.21
CA LYS A 200 -7.87 -25.87 3.58
C LYS A 200 -7.27 -26.83 4.62
N ARG A 201 -5.95 -26.99 4.66
CA ARG A 201 -5.27 -27.86 5.64
C ARG A 201 -5.15 -27.22 7.03
N ARG A 202 -5.23 -25.89 7.15
CA ARG A 202 -5.12 -25.18 8.44
C ARG A 202 -6.45 -25.06 9.21
N LYS A 203 -7.60 -25.26 8.56
CA LYS A 203 -8.94 -25.23 9.19
C LYS A 203 -9.46 -26.58 9.69
N GLN A 204 -8.73 -27.68 9.48
CA GLN A 204 -9.10 -29.02 9.98
C GLN A 204 -8.33 -29.45 11.24
N ARG A 205 -7.58 -28.53 11.88
CA ARG A 205 -6.74 -28.83 13.06
C ARG A 205 -7.03 -27.99 14.31
N ILE A 206 -8.16 -27.29 14.33
CA ILE A 206 -8.68 -26.63 15.53
C ILE A 206 -10.17 -26.97 15.62
N LEU A 207 -10.43 -28.17 16.13
CA LEU A 207 -11.53 -28.44 17.04
C LEU A 207 -10.98 -28.24 18.45
#